data_AF-A0A2E5MHZ6-F1
#
_entry.id   AF-A0A2E5MHZ6-F1
#
_cell.length_a   1.000
_cell.length_b   1.000
_cell.length_c   1.000
_cell.angle_alpha   90.00
_cell.angle_beta   90.00
_cell.angle_gamma   90.00
#
_symmetry.space_group_name_H-M   'P 1'
#
loop_
_entity.id
_entity.type
_entity.pdbx_description
1 polymer ?
#
loop_
_entity_poly.entity_id
_entity_poly.type
_entity_poly.pdbx_seq_one_letter_code
_entity_poly.pdbx_strand_id
1 'polypeptide(L)'
;MLDYVALCLLFFVAIVLFYGVIVIHDIPYDIAKHRNHPHQDAIHVAGWVSLLTLHILWPFLWVWATLYRKDRGWGFQDGRSDHTHLADLEVQVEELKARLDRVEASPSSSNEQES
;
A
#
# COMPACT_ATOMS: atom_id res chain seq x y z
N MET A 1 15.28 36.07 -38.67
CA MET A 1 13.95 36.07 -38.04
C MET A 1 13.34 34.67 -38.00
N LEU A 2 13.28 33.95 -39.12
CA LEU A 2 12.78 32.56 -39.15
C LEU A 2 13.55 31.61 -38.20
N ASP A 3 14.88 31.72 -38.13
CA ASP A 3 15.68 30.82 -37.28
C ASP A 3 15.41 30.99 -35.78
N TYR A 4 15.18 32.23 -35.33
CA TYR A 4 14.79 32.49 -33.94
C TYR A 4 13.39 31.98 -33.63
N VAL A 5 12.46 32.08 -34.60
CA VAL A 5 11.11 31.52 -34.48
C VAL A 5 11.15 30.00 -34.46
N ALA A 6 11.95 29.37 -35.32
CA ALA A 6 12.14 27.92 -35.34
C ALA A 6 12.80 27.43 -34.04
N LEU A 7 13.80 28.14 -33.51
CA LEU A 7 14.45 27.82 -32.25
C LEU A 7 13.48 27.94 -31.06
N CYS A 8 12.65 28.99 -31.06
CA CYS A 8 11.62 29.19 -30.05
C CYS A 8 10.55 28.08 -30.09
N LEU A 9 10.07 27.74 -31.29
CA LEU A 9 9.13 26.64 -31.50
C LEU A 9 9.73 25.29 -31.09
N LEU A 10 11.00 25.03 -31.42
CA LEU A 10 11.71 23.82 -31.02
C LEU A 10 11.74 23.67 -29.50
N PHE A 11 12.13 24.74 -28.79
CA PHE A 11 12.14 24.74 -27.31
C PHE A 11 10.74 24.56 -26.73
N PHE A 12 9.74 25.24 -27.29
CA PHE A 12 8.35 25.11 -26.86
C PHE A 12 7.84 23.68 -27.02
N VAL A 13 8.05 23.06 -28.18
CA VAL A 13 7.66 21.66 -28.44
C VAL A 13 8.40 20.71 -27.51
N ALA A 14 9.71 20.91 -27.30
CA ALA A 14 10.49 20.09 -26.38
C ALA A 14 9.95 20.16 -24.95
N ILE A 15 9.60 21.36 -24.47
CA ILE A 15 8.96 21.58 -23.17
C ILE A 15 7.60 20.87 -23.11
N VAL A 16 6.73 21.09 -24.09
CA VAL A 16 5.39 20.46 -24.12
C VAL A 16 5.48 18.94 -24.11
N LEU A 17 6.41 18.36 -24.88
CA LEU A 17 6.63 16.91 -24.88
C LEU A 17 7.16 16.41 -23.54
N PHE A 18 8.11 17.12 -22.92
CA PHE A 18 8.69 16.75 -21.63
C PHE A 18 7.64 16.78 -20.52
N TYR A 19 6.87 17.87 -20.41
CA TYR A 19 5.79 17.98 -19.43
C TYR A 19 4.63 17.03 -19.73
N GLY A 20 4.32 16.77 -21.00
CA GLY A 20 3.30 15.80 -21.40
C GLY A 20 3.65 14.38 -20.94
N VAL A 21 4.91 13.97 -21.08
CA VAL A 21 5.40 12.67 -20.60
C VAL A 21 5.30 12.59 -19.07
N ILE A 22 5.73 13.62 -18.35
CA ILE A 22 5.64 13.67 -16.87
C ILE A 22 4.20 13.46 -16.40
N VAL A 23 3.24 14.17 -16.99
CA VAL A 23 1.82 14.03 -16.62
C VAL A 23 1.30 12.62 -16.89
N ILE A 24 1.65 12.00 -18.02
CA ILE A 24 1.24 10.64 -18.35
C ILE A 24 1.79 9.61 -17.35
N HIS A 25 3.01 9.84 -16.83
CA HIS A 25 3.62 8.99 -15.82
C HIS A 25 2.96 9.08 -14.45
N ASP A 26 2.40 10.24 -14.09
CA ASP A 26 1.71 10.43 -12.80
C ASP A 26 0.28 9.82 -12.78
N ILE A 27 -0.35 9.57 -13.93
CA ILE A 27 -1.68 8.93 -14.02
C ILE A 27 -1.80 7.61 -13.23
N PRO A 28 -0.88 6.63 -13.36
CA PRO A 28 -0.93 5.39 -12.56
C PRO A 28 -0.81 5.64 -11.05
N TYR A 29 -0.06 6.66 -10.62
CA TYR A 29 0.05 7.04 -9.22
C TYR A 29 -1.29 7.56 -8.68
N ASP A 30 -1.98 8.41 -9.44
CA ASP A 30 -3.31 8.91 -9.07
C ASP A 30 -4.35 7.79 -8.98
N ILE A 31 -4.29 6.79 -9.88
CA ILE A 31 -5.15 5.60 -9.80
C ILE A 31 -4.87 4.82 -8.52
N ALA A 32 -3.60 4.63 -8.14
CA ALA A 32 -3.22 3.95 -6.91
C ALA A 32 -3.66 4.72 -5.64
N LYS A 33 -3.55 6.05 -5.66
CA LYS A 33 -3.99 6.94 -4.58
C LYS A 33 -5.50 6.90 -4.38
N HIS A 34 -6.28 7.00 -5.46
CA HIS A 34 -7.73 6.88 -5.42
C HIS A 34 -8.21 5.51 -4.92
N ARG A 35 -7.43 4.45 -5.18
CA ARG A 35 -7.74 3.08 -4.72
C ARG A 35 -7.20 2.75 -3.33
N ASN A 36 -6.45 3.64 -2.67
CA ASN A 36 -5.85 3.41 -1.34
C ASN A 36 -4.88 2.21 -1.36
N HIS A 37 -4.02 2.15 -2.39
CA HIS A 37 -3.03 1.09 -2.50
C HIS A 37 -2.01 1.19 -1.34
N PRO A 38 -1.66 0.10 -0.63
CA PRO A 38 -0.72 0.14 0.50
C PRO A 38 0.73 0.48 0.09
N HIS A 39 1.02 0.49 -1.21
CA HIS A 39 2.35 0.72 -1.79
C HIS A 39 2.36 1.95 -2.71
N GLN A 40 1.62 3.00 -2.34
CA GLN A 40 1.54 4.26 -3.10
C GLN A 40 2.93 4.89 -3.33
N ASP A 41 3.79 4.86 -2.31
CA ASP A 41 5.14 5.43 -2.40
C ASP A 41 6.06 4.61 -3.31
N ALA A 42 5.85 3.29 -3.38
CA ALA A 42 6.59 2.42 -4.28
C ALA A 42 6.23 2.68 -5.75
N ILE A 43 4.96 2.97 -6.05
CA ILE A 43 4.52 3.31 -7.42
C ILE A 43 5.07 4.68 -7.82
N HIS A 44 5.11 5.65 -6.89
CA HIS A 44 5.73 6.95 -7.13
C HIS A 44 7.22 6.81 -7.45
N VAL A 45 7.99 6.15 -6.57
CA VAL A 45 9.43 5.93 -6.76
C VAL A 45 9.71 5.11 -8.01
N ALA A 46 8.88 4.11 -8.31
CA ALA A 46 9.02 3.30 -9.52
C ALA A 46 8.72 4.10 -10.80
N GLY A 47 7.86 5.13 -10.75
CA GLY A 47 7.69 6.09 -11.84
C GLY A 47 9.00 6.80 -12.20
N TRP A 48 9.71 7.33 -11.20
CA TRP A 48 11.05 7.93 -11.37
C TRP A 48 12.10 6.91 -11.86
N VAL A 49 12.06 5.67 -11.37
CA VAL A 49 12.94 4.58 -11.84
C VAL A 49 12.59 4.15 -13.28
N SER A 50 11.34 4.30 -13.72
CA SER A 50 10.93 3.97 -15.09
C SER A 50 11.56 4.90 -16.14
N LEU A 51 11.84 6.15 -15.77
CA LEU A 51 12.58 7.10 -16.61
C LEU A 51 14.03 6.63 -16.85
N LEU A 52 14.64 5.98 -15.85
CA LEU A 52 15.97 5.37 -15.98
C LEU A 52 15.94 4.08 -16.82
N THR A 53 14.86 3.30 -16.74
CA THR A 53 14.71 2.01 -17.42
C THR A 53 14.07 2.10 -18.81
N LEU A 54 14.12 3.28 -19.45
CA LEU A 54 13.58 3.55 -20.79
C LEU A 54 12.10 3.17 -20.92
N HIS A 55 11.28 3.52 -19.92
CA HIS A 55 9.82 3.38 -19.96
C HIS A 55 9.29 1.93 -20.03
N ILE A 56 10.15 0.91 -19.97
CA ILE A 56 9.73 -0.50 -20.01
C ILE A 56 8.92 -0.90 -18.76
N LEU A 57 9.27 -0.37 -17.59
CA LEU A 57 8.53 -0.65 -16.35
C LEU A 57 7.18 0.07 -16.27
N TRP A 58 6.96 1.10 -17.09
CA TRP A 58 5.75 1.92 -17.02
C TRP A 58 4.44 1.18 -17.33
N PRO A 59 4.29 0.46 -18.47
CA PRO A 59 3.06 -0.28 -18.73
C PRO A 59 2.81 -1.38 -17.67
N PHE A 60 3.89 -1.93 -17.09
CA PHE A 60 3.81 -2.89 -16.00
C PHE A 60 3.28 -2.26 -14.69
N LEU A 61 3.75 -1.06 -14.34
CA LEU A 61 3.25 -0.28 -13.19
C LEU A 61 1.78 0.10 -13.32
N TRP A 62 1.34 0.42 -14.55
CA TRP A 62 -0.06 0.73 -14.82
C TRP A 62 -0.98 -0.48 -14.59
N VAL A 63 -0.58 -1.67 -15.06
CA VAL A 63 -1.29 -2.92 -14.78
C VAL A 63 -1.33 -3.19 -13.27
N TRP A 64 -0.23 -2.99 -12.55
CA TRP A 64 -0.20 -3.17 -11.10
C TRP A 64 -1.15 -2.21 -10.37
N ALA A 65 -1.11 -0.92 -10.71
CA ALA A 65 -1.98 0.09 -10.11
C ALA A 65 -3.48 -0.22 -10.30
N THR A 66 -3.84 -0.82 -11.45
CA THR A 66 -5.22 -1.23 -11.74
C THR A 66 -5.62 -2.59 -11.14
N LEU A 67 -4.65 -3.45 -10.82
CA LEU A 67 -4.92 -4.79 -10.27
C LEU A 67 -5.41 -4.76 -8.81
N TYR A 68 -5.17 -3.67 -8.07
CA TYR A 68 -5.51 -3.61 -6.66
C TYR A 68 -7.00 -3.46 -6.38
N ARG A 69 -7.49 -4.35 -5.52
CA ARG A 69 -8.87 -4.43 -5.06
C ARG A 69 -8.91 -4.30 -3.54
N LYS A 70 -9.58 -3.25 -3.05
CA LYS A 70 -9.80 -2.97 -1.62
C LYS A 70 -10.42 -4.14 -0.86
N ASP A 71 -11.21 -4.95 -1.55
CA ASP A 71 -11.95 -6.09 -1.03
C ASP A 71 -11.10 -7.37 -0.88
N ARG A 72 -9.90 -7.45 -1.47
CA ARG A 72 -9.05 -8.67 -1.40
C ARG A 72 -7.56 -8.42 -1.15
N GLY A 73 -7.14 -7.16 -0.94
CA GLY A 73 -5.73 -6.81 -0.74
C GLY A 73 -4.84 -7.17 -1.94
N TRP A 74 -3.53 -7.30 -1.70
CA TRP A 74 -2.55 -7.73 -2.69
C TRP A 74 -2.28 -9.23 -2.52
N GLY A 75 -3.06 -10.08 -3.19
CA GLY A 75 -2.81 -11.53 -3.28
C GLY A 75 -2.93 -12.32 -1.97
N PHE A 76 -3.81 -13.32 -1.96
CA PHE A 76 -3.92 -14.35 -0.92
C PHE A 76 -4.19 -13.88 0.52
N GLN A 77 -4.89 -12.75 0.73
CA GLN A 77 -5.63 -12.62 1.98
C GLN A 77 -6.94 -13.39 1.84
N ASP A 78 -6.93 -14.55 2.47
CA ASP A 78 -8.04 -15.48 2.59
C ASP A 78 -9.30 -14.69 2.96
N GLY A 79 -10.39 -14.89 2.22
CA GLY A 79 -11.64 -14.13 2.35
C GLY A 79 -12.40 -14.41 3.64
N ARG A 80 -11.71 -14.78 4.71
CA ARG A 80 -12.25 -14.94 6.05
C ARG A 80 -12.30 -13.56 6.68
N SER A 81 -13.37 -12.85 6.31
CA SER A 81 -13.79 -11.52 6.78
C SER A 81 -13.15 -11.12 8.12
N ASP A 82 -12.59 -9.92 8.22
CA ASP A 82 -12.07 -9.36 9.48
C ASP A 82 -13.04 -9.57 10.66
N HIS A 83 -14.35 -9.58 10.40
CA HIS A 83 -15.40 -9.92 11.38
C HIS A 83 -15.23 -11.29 12.05
N THR A 84 -14.83 -12.33 11.31
CA THR A 84 -14.57 -13.67 11.87
C THR A 84 -13.32 -13.69 12.73
N HIS A 85 -12.26 -12.97 12.34
CA HIS A 85 -11.04 -12.88 13.17
C HIS A 85 -11.29 -12.05 14.43
N LEU A 86 -12.06 -10.96 14.33
CA LEU A 86 -12.47 -10.15 15.47
C LEU A 86 -13.33 -10.95 16.46
N ALA A 87 -14.28 -11.75 15.97
CA ALA A 87 -15.09 -12.64 16.81
C ALA A 87 -14.22 -13.70 17.52
N ASP A 88 -13.27 -14.32 16.81
CA ASP A 88 -12.34 -15.29 17.40
C ASP A 88 -11.39 -14.64 18.42
N LEU A 89 -10.99 -13.38 18.22
CA LEU A 89 -10.17 -12.64 19.18
C LEU A 89 -10.96 -12.27 20.44
N GLU A 90 -12.23 -11.88 20.30
CA GLU A 90 -13.08 -11.52 21.44
C GLU A 90 -13.31 -12.73 22.36
N VAL A 91 -13.56 -13.90 21.78
CA VAL A 91 -13.66 -15.18 22.53
C VAL A 91 -12.35 -15.50 23.26
N GLN A 92 -11.20 -15.33 22.60
CA GLN A 92 -9.90 -15.57 23.24
C GLN A 92 -9.64 -14.62 24.40
N VAL A 93 -9.99 -13.34 24.26
CA VAL A 93 -9.83 -12.34 25.35
C VAL A 93 -10.69 -12.71 26.55
N GLU A 94 -11.93 -13.15 26.33
CA GLU A 94 -12.83 -13.57 27.39
C GLU A 94 -12.30 -14.83 28.12
N GLU A 95 -11.79 -15.80 27.36
CA GLU A 95 -11.15 -17.00 27.93
C GLU A 95 -9.90 -16.64 28.76
N LEU A 96 -9.02 -15.79 28.23
CA LEU A 96 -7.81 -15.33 28.92
C LEU A 96 -8.17 -14.61 30.21
N LYS A 97 -9.22 -13.78 30.19
CA LYS A 97 -9.71 -13.07 31.38
C LYS A 97 -10.25 -14.03 32.43
N ALA A 98 -11.05 -15.02 32.04
CA ALA A 98 -11.57 -16.04 32.96
C ALA A 98 -10.44 -16.89 33.58
N ARG A 99 -9.37 -17.19 32.82
CA ARG A 99 -8.19 -17.87 33.34
C ARG A 99 -7.40 -17.00 34.31
N LEU A 100 -7.28 -15.71 34.02
CA LEU A 100 -6.62 -14.75 34.91
C LEU A 100 -7.39 -14.61 36.23
N ASP A 101 -8.71 -14.44 36.17
CA ASP A 101 -9.57 -14.39 37.36
C ASP A 101 -9.44 -15.66 38.21
N ARG A 102 -9.31 -16.83 37.57
CA ARG A 102 -9.07 -18.10 38.29
C ARG A 102 -7.69 -18.17 38.94
N VAL A 103 -6.66 -17.61 38.31
CA VAL A 103 -5.30 -17.58 38.85
C VAL A 103 -5.18 -16.54 39.98
N GLU A 104 -5.80 -15.37 39.82
CA GLU A 104 -5.86 -14.33 40.85
C GLU A 104 -6.74 -14.74 42.04
N ALA A 105 -7.84 -15.47 41.80
CA ALA A 105 -8.68 -16.08 42.84
C ALA A 105 -8.06 -17.33 43.47
N SER A 106 -6.90 -17.76 43.00
CA SER A 106 -6.01 -18.69 43.71
C SER A 106 -4.88 -17.90 44.39
N PRO A 107 -5.16 -17.02 45.38
CA PRO A 107 -4.08 -16.50 46.18
C PRO A 107 -3.54 -17.68 47.00
N SER A 108 -2.23 -17.93 46.86
CA SER A 108 -1.41 -18.51 47.92
C SER A 108 -1.83 -19.89 48.46
N SER A 109 -1.82 -20.95 47.64
CA SER A 109 -1.76 -22.34 48.16
C SER A 109 -0.33 -22.90 48.23
N SER A 110 0.68 -22.05 48.03
CA SER A 110 2.10 -22.44 47.97
C SER A 110 2.96 -21.92 49.12
N ASN A 111 2.38 -21.29 50.16
CA ASN A 111 3.14 -20.70 51.27
C ASN A 111 2.90 -21.36 52.66
N GLU A 112 2.31 -22.56 52.72
CA GLU A 112 2.02 -23.27 53.99
C GLU A 112 2.56 -24.72 54.06
N GLN A 113 3.45 -25.15 53.16
CA GLN A 113 4.04 -26.50 53.20
C GLN A 113 5.48 -26.57 53.73
N GLU A 114 6.00 -25.47 54.31
CA GLU A 114 7.33 -25.45 54.94
C GLU A 114 7.24 -24.86 56.36
N SER A 115 6.83 -25.66 57.35
CA SER A 115 7.16 -25.50 58.79
C SER A 115 6.71 -26.72 59.60
#